data_AF-A0A960NZM6-F1
#
_entry.id   AF-A0A960NZM6-F1
#
_cell.length_a   1.000
_cell.length_b   1.000
_cell.length_c   1.000
_cell.angle_alpha   90.00
_cell.angle_beta   90.00
_cell.angle_gamma   90.00
#
_symmetry.space_group_name_H-M   'P 1'
#
loop_
_entity.id
_entity.type
_entity.pdbx_description
1 polymer ?
#
loop_
_entity_poly.entity_id
_entity_poly.type
_entity_poly.pdbx_seq_one_letter_code
_entity_poly.pdbx_strand_id
1 'polypeptide(L)'
;SIDLVVELEHWEEGKAYDRLGLDETVYSILETPCPYIRMPVALGRNVANLVEIAARNHVLKIQGTHSAREFARKLEQQLSRGKKRRKS
;
A
#
# COMPACT_ATOMS: atom_id res chain seq x y z
N SER A 1 19.20 9.08 8.85
CA SER A 1 17.79 9.11 9.29
C SER A 1 17.20 7.73 9.05
N ILE A 2 16.07 7.41 9.71
CA ILE A 2 15.24 6.26 9.32
C ILE A 2 14.06 6.84 8.58
N ASP A 3 13.87 6.43 7.33
CA ASP A 3 12.87 7.04 6.44
C ASP A 3 11.60 6.18 6.27
N LEU A 4 11.68 4.89 6.60
CA LEU A 4 10.56 3.95 6.56
C LEU A 4 10.77 2.80 7.56
N VAL A 5 9.70 2.42 8.25
CA VAL A 5 9.61 1.19 9.07
C VAL A 5 8.71 0.18 8.37
N VAL A 6 9.20 -1.04 8.20
CA VAL A 6 8.43 -2.17 7.65
C VAL A 6 8.35 -3.26 8.72
N GLU A 7 7.14 -3.56 9.17
CA GLU A 7 6.87 -4.68 10.07
C GLU A 7 6.31 -5.86 9.28
N LEU A 8 6.94 -7.02 9.44
CA LEU A 8 6.50 -8.27 8.84
C LEU A 8 5.73 -9.07 9.88
N GLU A 9 4.46 -9.37 9.59
CA GLU A 9 3.64 -10.22 10.44
C GLU A 9 3.23 -11.49 9.69
N HIS A 10 2.91 -12.55 10.43
CA HIS A 10 2.33 -13.73 9.80
C HIS A 10 0.96 -13.39 9.25
N TRP A 11 0.65 -13.92 8.07
CA TRP A 11 -0.69 -13.80 7.54
C TRP A 11 -1.68 -14.59 8.41
N GLU A 12 -2.66 -13.88 8.95
CA GLU A 12 -3.77 -14.41 9.73
C GLU A 12 -5.10 -14.25 8.98
N GLU A 13 -5.88 -15.33 8.90
CA GLU A 13 -7.21 -15.32 8.32
C GLU A 13 -8.17 -14.49 9.19
N GLY A 14 -8.98 -13.63 8.57
CA GLY A 14 -9.96 -12.78 9.26
C GLY A 14 -9.42 -11.44 9.78
N LYS A 15 -8.10 -11.23 9.82
CA LYS A 15 -7.50 -9.93 10.17
C LYS A 15 -7.64 -8.95 8.99
N ALA A 16 -8.02 -7.71 9.30
CA ALA A 16 -8.13 -6.67 8.29
C ALA A 16 -6.73 -6.11 7.96
N TYR A 17 -6.38 -6.14 6.68
CA TYR A 17 -5.15 -5.57 6.15
C TYR A 17 -5.50 -4.51 5.10
N ASP A 18 -4.74 -3.41 5.06
CA ASP A 18 -4.84 -2.46 3.97
C ASP A 18 -4.36 -3.14 2.68
N ARG A 19 -5.29 -3.30 1.73
CA ARG A 19 -5.03 -3.94 0.43
C ARG A 19 -4.57 -2.95 -0.64
N LEU A 20 -4.80 -1.66 -0.43
CA LEU A 20 -4.56 -0.62 -1.42
C LEU A 20 -3.36 0.25 -1.05
N GLY A 21 -2.91 0.25 0.20
CA GLY A 21 -1.80 1.10 0.66
C GLY A 21 -2.18 2.58 0.66
N LEU A 22 -3.48 2.86 0.88
CA LEU A 22 -4.05 4.20 0.91
C LEU A 22 -3.94 4.81 2.30
N ASP A 23 -3.89 3.97 3.34
CA ASP A 23 -3.75 4.43 4.70
C ASP A 23 -2.29 4.80 4.95
N GLU A 24 -2.08 5.98 5.54
CA GLU A 24 -0.76 6.45 5.95
C GLU A 24 -0.64 6.26 7.47
N THR A 25 0.24 5.35 7.86
CA THR A 25 0.51 5.05 9.27
C THR A 25 1.91 5.48 9.66
N VAL A 26 2.08 5.83 10.94
CA VAL A 26 3.36 6.28 11.50
C VAL A 26 3.77 5.41 12.67
N TYR A 27 5.08 5.24 12.85
CA TYR A 27 5.70 4.57 13.97
C TYR A 27 6.71 5.53 14.62
N SER A 28 6.67 5.65 15.95
CA SER A 28 7.54 6.56 16.68
C SER A 28 8.81 5.84 17.13
N ILE A 29 9.97 6.33 16.72
CA ILE A 29 11.29 5.86 17.18
C ILE A 29 11.93 7.00 17.95
N LEU A 30 12.12 6.85 19.26
CA LEU A 30 12.67 7.91 20.13
C LEU A 30 11.94 9.25 19.92
N GLU A 31 10.60 9.21 19.94
CA GLU A 31 9.70 10.37 19.71
C GLU A 31 9.75 10.96 18.29
N THR A 32 10.53 10.37 17.38
CA THR A 32 10.58 10.77 15.97
C THR A 32 9.58 9.95 15.15
N PRO A 33 8.56 10.58 14.52
CA PRO A 33 7.61 9.86 13.68
C PRO A 33 8.28 9.43 12.37
N CYS A 34 8.09 8.16 12.02
CA CYS A 34 8.57 7.57 10.78
C CYS A 34 7.40 6.91 10.03
N PRO A 35 7.30 7.04 8.70
CA PRO A 35 6.37 6.27 7.90
C PRO A 35 6.45 4.78 8.23
N TYR A 36 5.30 4.12 8.33
CA TYR A 36 5.20 2.75 8.78
C TYR A 36 4.32 1.94 7.85
N ILE A 37 4.76 0.71 7.55
CA ILE A 37 4.02 -0.26 6.74
C ILE A 37 4.01 -1.58 7.50
N ARG A 38 2.80 -2.09 7.79
CA ARG A 38 2.61 -3.45 8.31
C ARG A 38 2.24 -4.38 7.16
N MET A 39 3.03 -5.43 6.97
CA MET A 39 2.90 -6.32 5.83
C MET A 39 2.72 -7.78 6.28
N PRO A 40 1.56 -8.41 5.96
CA PRO A 40 1.39 -9.83 6.19
C PRO A 40 2.23 -10.65 5.21
N VAL A 41 2.88 -11.69 5.72
CA VAL A 41 3.69 -12.62 4.94
C VAL A 41 3.18 -14.04 5.19
N ALA A 42 2.81 -14.71 4.11
CA ALA A 42 2.56 -16.14 4.10
C ALA A 42 3.84 -16.92 3.79
N LEU A 43 3.95 -18.16 4.30
CA LEU A 43 5.05 -19.06 3.98
C LEU A 43 5.21 -19.24 2.46
N GLY A 44 6.46 -19.29 1.98
CA GLY A 44 6.77 -19.42 0.57
C GLY A 44 6.78 -18.11 -0.24
N ARG A 45 6.57 -16.95 0.41
CA ARG A 45 6.77 -15.64 -0.23
C ARG A 45 8.22 -15.18 -0.08
N ASN A 46 8.75 -14.55 -1.14
CA ASN A 46 10.06 -13.91 -1.10
C ASN A 46 9.97 -12.57 -0.37
N VAL A 47 10.39 -12.55 0.89
CA VAL A 47 10.37 -11.38 1.76
C VAL A 47 11.24 -10.23 1.20
N ALA A 48 12.40 -10.53 0.63
CA ALA A 48 13.29 -9.50 0.10
C ALA A 48 12.62 -8.70 -1.02
N ASN A 49 11.94 -9.39 -1.94
CA ASN A 49 11.18 -8.73 -3.01
C ASN A 49 10.03 -7.86 -2.47
N LEU A 50 9.34 -8.32 -1.42
CA LEU A 50 8.27 -7.55 -0.80
C LEU A 50 8.79 -6.25 -0.16
N VAL A 51 9.91 -6.34 0.57
CA VAL A 51 10.57 -5.18 1.18
C VAL A 51 11.07 -4.20 0.11
N GLU A 52 11.64 -4.70 -1.00
CA GLU A 52 12.07 -3.86 -2.12
C GLU A 52 10.90 -3.07 -2.73
N ILE A 53 9.76 -3.74 -2.96
CA ILE A 53 8.56 -3.10 -3.49
C ILE A 53 8.05 -2.02 -2.53
N ALA A 54 8.04 -2.31 -1.21
CA ALA A 54 7.64 -1.33 -0.21
C ALA A 54 8.53 -0.08 -0.22
N ALA A 55 9.85 -0.27 -0.29
CA ALA A 55 10.81 0.82 -0.38
C ALA A 55 10.64 1.65 -1.66
N ARG A 56 10.51 1.00 -2.83
CA ARG A 56 10.26 1.69 -4.12
C ARG A 56 8.96 2.49 -4.09
N ASN A 57 7.89 1.91 -3.55
CA ASN A 57 6.61 2.58 -3.43
C ASN A 57 6.69 3.81 -2.51
N HIS A 58 7.45 3.73 -1.42
CA HIS A 58 7.69 4.86 -0.53
C HIS A 58 8.41 6.02 -1.26
N VAL A 59 9.46 5.71 -2.02
CA VAL A 59 10.15 6.71 -2.86
C VAL A 59 9.21 7.34 -3.89
N LEU A 60 8.37 6.54 -4.55
CA LEU A 60 7.36 7.05 -5.50
C LEU A 60 6.36 7.98 -4.83
N LYS A 61 5.88 7.65 -3.63
CA LYS A 61 4.98 8.52 -2.84
C LYS A 61 5.65 9.85 -2.52
N ILE A 62 6.91 9.86 -2.08
CA ILE A 62 7.70 11.09 -1.84
C ILE A 62 7.82 11.92 -3.12
N GLN A 63 7.98 11.28 -4.27
CA GLN A 63 8.02 11.93 -5.59
C GLN A 63 6.64 12.37 -6.10
N GLY A 64 5.57 12.24 -5.31
CA GLY A 64 4.21 12.65 -5.64
C GLY A 64 3.40 11.61 -6.41
N THR A 65 3.98 10.44 -6.72
CA THR A 65 3.29 9.36 -7.45
C THR A 65 2.53 8.45 -6.50
N HIS A 66 1.20 8.50 -6.58
CA HIS A 66 0.31 7.69 -5.74
C HIS A 66 -0.36 6.59 -6.57
N SER A 67 0.35 5.48 -6.79
CA SER A 67 -0.10 4.36 -7.64
C SER A 67 -1.50 3.84 -7.28
N ALA A 68 -1.82 3.75 -5.98
CA ALA A 68 -3.13 3.34 -5.50
C ALA A 68 -4.25 4.32 -5.87
N ARG A 69 -4.02 5.63 -5.74
CA ARG A 69 -4.97 6.68 -6.14
C ARG A 69 -5.19 6.67 -7.65
N GLU A 70 -4.11 6.51 -8.43
CA GLU A 70 -4.19 6.40 -9.88
C GLU A 70 -4.96 5.16 -10.33
N PHE A 71 -4.79 4.04 -9.64
CA PHE A 71 -5.55 2.82 -9.87
C PHE A 71 -7.04 3.01 -9.56
N ALA A 72 -7.37 3.58 -8.39
CA ALA A 72 -8.75 3.88 -8.00
C ALA A 72 -9.45 4.79 -9.03
N ARG A 73 -8.77 5.87 -9.45
CA ARG A 73 -9.25 6.79 -10.48
C ARG A 73 -9.53 6.09 -11.81
N LYS A 74 -8.63 5.22 -12.27
CA LYS A 74 -8.81 4.44 -13.51
C LYS A 74 -10.00 3.47 -13.39
N LEU A 75 -10.16 2.82 -12.23
CA LEU A 75 -11.26 1.90 -11.97
C LEU A 75 -12.62 2.61 -12.01
N GLU A 76 -12.75 3.77 -11.37
CA GLU A 76 -13.96 4.60 -11.40
C GLU A 76 -14.35 5.05 -12.82
N GLN A 77 -13.35 5.43 -13.63
CA GLN A 77 -13.57 5.79 -15.03
C GLN A 77 -14.09 4.60 -15.85
N GLN A 78 -13.61 3.39 -15.60
CA GLN A 78 -14.12 2.20 -16.30
C GLN A 78 -15.54 1.83 -15.86
N LEU A 79 -15.82 1.90 -14.55
CA LEU A 79 -17.16 1.63 -14.00
C LEU A 79 -18.21 2.62 -14.52
N SER A 80 -17.88 3.91 -14.59
CA SER A 80 -18.77 4.95 -15.12
C SER A 80 -19.05 4.78 -16.62
N ARG A 81 -18.05 4.39 -17.42
CA ARG A 81 -18.23 4.03 -18.84
C ARG A 81 -19.15 2.81 -19.02
N GLY A 82 -19.00 1.79 -18.17
CA GLY A 82 -19.89 0.62 -18.18
C GLY A 82 -21.35 0.95 -17.86
N LYS A 83 -21.59 1.85 -16.89
CA LYS A 83 -22.95 2.33 -16.55
C LYS A 83 -23.61 3.14 -17.69
N LYS A 84 -22.84 3.94 -18.44
CA LYS A 84 -23.35 4.68 -19.62
C LYS A 84 -23.78 3.75 -20.76
N ARG A 85 -23.08 2.64 -20.99
CA ARG A 85 -23.42 1.64 -22.04
C ARG A 85 -24.67 0.81 -21.75
N ARG A 86 -25.11 0.71 -20.50
CA ARG A 86 -26.32 -0.05 -20.09
C ARG A 86 -27.60 0.79 -20.07
N LYS A 87 -27.48 2.12 -20.21
CA LYS A 87 -28.60 3.07 -20.24
C LYS A 87 -28.95 3.55 -21.66
N SER A 88 -28.30 2.98 -22.67
CA SER A 88 -28.53 3.27 -24.09
C SER A 88 -29.03 2.03 -24.82
#